data_AF-A0A3D4EK07-F1
#
_entry.id   AF-A0A3D4EK07-F1
#
_cell.length_a   1.000
_cell.length_b   1.000
_cell.length_c   1.000
_cell.angle_alpha   90.00
_cell.angle_beta   90.00
_cell.angle_gamma   90.00
#
_symmetry.space_group_name_H-M   'P 1'
#
loop_
_entity.id
_entity.type
_entity.pdbx_description
1 polymer ?
#
loop_
_entity_poly.entity_id
_entity_poly.type
_entity_poly.pdbx_seq_one_letter_code
_entity_poly.pdbx_strand_id
1 'polypeptide(L)'
;MSERYKYNREGYLNENFRMFHLRDTAGQERDFHFHEFDKIVILISGSVNYMVEGTDYTLEPWDILLVRHHMIHKALIDMSVPYERIIIYIDSAYVERFAPDGGLMDCFAEAEKRRFCLMRPDRGEIEKLKDSLDRLESSISDTEFGAELMRGTLLAQLMVHLNRIMQRDTSSKAAPTEQSGKISAALSY
;
A
#
# COMPACT_ATOMS: atom_id res chain seq x y z
N MET A 1 -0.12 29.44 1.03
CA MET A 1 -0.81 28.37 1.78
C MET A 1 -0.92 27.19 0.84
N SER A 2 -0.35 26.02 1.17
CA SER A 2 -0.32 24.90 0.23
C SER A 2 -1.73 24.35 -0.01
N GLU A 3 -2.02 23.92 -1.24
CA GLU A 3 -3.35 23.43 -1.65
C GLU A 3 -3.82 22.15 -0.93
N ARG A 4 -3.00 21.58 -0.03
CA ARG A 4 -3.31 20.37 0.74
C ARG A 4 -4.54 20.52 1.63
N TYR A 5 -4.90 21.73 2.06
CA TYR A 5 -6.11 21.98 2.86
C TYR A 5 -7.42 21.73 2.10
N LYS A 6 -7.37 21.50 0.76
CA LYS A 6 -8.56 21.15 -0.05
C LYS A 6 -8.98 19.68 0.09
N TYR A 7 -8.09 18.81 0.59
CA TYR A 7 -8.34 17.37 0.67
C TYR A 7 -8.62 16.93 2.10
N ASN A 8 -9.50 15.94 2.25
CA ASN A 8 -9.87 15.44 3.57
C ASN A 8 -8.78 14.52 4.12
N ARG A 9 -8.45 14.71 5.41
CA ARG A 9 -7.73 13.70 6.18
C ARG A 9 -8.69 12.57 6.53
N GLU A 10 -8.42 11.36 6.07
CA GLU A 10 -9.26 10.20 6.31
C GLU A 10 -8.52 9.07 7.02
N GLY A 11 -9.28 8.25 7.74
CA GLY A 11 -8.76 7.13 8.52
C GLY A 11 -8.01 7.56 9.77
N TYR A 12 -7.73 6.58 10.63
CA TYR A 12 -6.86 6.70 11.79
C TYR A 12 -6.23 5.34 12.08
N LEU A 13 -5.05 5.34 12.70
CA LEU A 13 -4.37 4.15 13.17
C LEU A 13 -3.99 4.40 14.64
N ASN A 14 -4.61 3.66 15.56
CA ASN A 14 -4.39 3.78 17.01
C ASN A 14 -3.63 2.57 17.58
N GLU A 15 -3.08 1.74 16.71
CA GLU A 15 -2.40 0.48 16.98
C GLU A 15 -1.12 0.43 16.14
N ASN A 16 -0.22 -0.49 16.43
CA ASN A 16 1.07 -0.59 15.75
C ASN A 16 0.94 -0.84 14.23
N PHE A 17 -0.05 -1.63 13.83
CA PHE A 17 -0.45 -1.85 12.46
C PHE A 17 -1.86 -2.44 12.44
N ARG A 18 -2.57 -2.33 11.32
CA ARG A 18 -3.87 -2.96 11.15
C ARG A 18 -4.00 -3.59 9.78
N MET A 19 -4.41 -4.85 9.72
CA MET A 19 -4.64 -5.58 8.47
C MET A 19 -6.14 -5.79 8.24
N PHE A 20 -6.55 -5.66 6.99
CA PHE A 20 -7.90 -5.92 6.50
C PHE A 20 -7.83 -6.83 5.28
N HIS A 21 -8.69 -7.84 5.23
CA HIS A 21 -8.95 -8.62 4.03
C HIS A 21 -10.41 -8.37 3.64
N LEU A 22 -10.62 -7.62 2.57
CA LEU A 22 -11.92 -7.11 2.18
C LEU A 22 -12.35 -7.71 0.85
N ARG A 23 -13.62 -8.11 0.76
CA ARG A 23 -14.28 -8.53 -0.48
C ARG A 23 -15.66 -7.92 -0.54
N ASP A 24 -15.85 -6.98 -1.46
CA ASP A 24 -17.10 -6.23 -1.60
C ASP A 24 -17.36 -5.85 -3.07
N THR A 25 -18.61 -5.50 -3.38
CA THR A 25 -19.03 -4.87 -4.67
C THR A 25 -19.58 -3.47 -4.44
N ALA A 26 -19.52 -2.99 -3.19
CA ALA A 26 -20.16 -1.78 -2.70
C ALA A 26 -19.16 -0.86 -2.01
N GLY A 27 -17.86 -1.01 -2.32
CA GLY A 27 -16.79 -0.18 -1.77
C GLY A 27 -17.19 1.29 -1.85
N GLN A 28 -17.21 1.97 -0.69
CA GLN A 28 -17.40 3.42 -0.70
C GLN A 28 -16.19 4.01 -1.41
N GLU A 29 -16.37 4.41 -2.67
CA GLU A 29 -15.42 5.29 -3.33
C GLU A 29 -15.25 6.52 -2.45
N ARG A 30 -14.04 6.71 -1.95
CA ARG A 30 -13.65 7.93 -1.26
C ARG A 30 -13.21 8.93 -2.31
N ASP A 31 -13.49 10.19 -2.07
CA ASP A 31 -12.87 11.22 -2.88
C ASP A 31 -11.38 11.35 -2.54
N PHE A 32 -10.65 12.24 -3.21
CA PHE A 32 -9.24 12.45 -2.91
C PHE A 32 -8.99 12.76 -1.43
N HIS A 33 -8.12 11.97 -0.81
CA HIS A 33 -7.82 12.04 0.62
C HIS A 33 -6.36 11.70 0.90
N PHE A 34 -5.95 11.92 2.14
CA PHE A 34 -4.67 11.48 2.68
C PHE A 34 -4.84 10.96 4.11
N HIS A 35 -3.83 10.26 4.64
CA HIS A 35 -3.78 9.72 5.99
C HIS A 35 -2.43 9.96 6.68
N GLU A 36 -2.36 9.77 8.00
CA GLU A 36 -1.15 9.96 8.83
C GLU A 36 -0.32 8.68 9.04
N PHE A 37 -0.75 7.55 8.48
CA PHE A 37 -0.05 6.26 8.55
C PHE A 37 0.46 5.84 7.16
N ASP A 38 1.33 4.85 7.07
CA ASP A 38 1.67 4.24 5.77
C ASP A 38 0.68 3.12 5.43
N LYS A 39 0.39 2.94 4.14
CA LYS A 39 -0.63 2.01 3.67
C LYS A 39 -0.09 1.14 2.53
N ILE A 40 -0.30 -0.16 2.66
CA ILE A 40 -0.07 -1.16 1.62
C ILE A 40 -1.43 -1.63 1.12
N VAL A 41 -1.62 -1.64 -0.20
CA VAL A 41 -2.77 -2.28 -0.84
C VAL A 41 -2.28 -3.40 -1.74
N ILE A 42 -2.83 -4.60 -1.59
CA ILE A 42 -2.54 -5.75 -2.45
C ILE A 42 -3.85 -6.15 -3.12
N LEU A 43 -3.88 -6.11 -4.45
CA LEU A 43 -5.05 -6.56 -5.21
C LEU A 43 -5.09 -8.09 -5.25
N ILE A 44 -6.21 -8.71 -4.85
CA ILE A 44 -6.40 -10.15 -4.98
C ILE A 44 -7.22 -10.45 -6.25
N SER A 45 -8.35 -9.77 -6.41
CA SER A 45 -9.21 -9.84 -7.60
C SER A 45 -10.08 -8.59 -7.74
N GLY A 46 -10.59 -8.34 -8.95
CA GLY A 46 -11.41 -7.17 -9.26
C GLY A 46 -10.76 -6.25 -10.30
N SER A 47 -11.35 -5.07 -10.50
CA SER A 47 -10.88 -4.06 -11.44
C SER A 47 -10.88 -2.70 -10.74
N VAL A 48 -9.69 -2.10 -10.61
CA VAL A 48 -9.50 -0.85 -9.88
C VAL A 48 -8.33 -0.06 -10.47
N ASN A 49 -8.53 1.25 -10.58
CA ASN A 49 -7.45 2.21 -10.81
C ASN A 49 -7.19 3.00 -9.53
N TYR A 50 -5.94 3.26 -9.22
CA TYR A 50 -5.55 4.18 -8.16
C TYR A 50 -4.89 5.40 -8.76
N MET A 51 -5.33 6.59 -8.36
CA MET A 51 -4.58 7.82 -8.58
C MET A 51 -3.83 8.16 -7.30
N VAL A 52 -2.51 8.29 -7.36
CA VAL A 52 -1.66 8.69 -6.21
C VAL A 52 -0.71 9.79 -6.68
N GLU A 53 -0.74 10.96 -6.02
CA GLU A 53 0.10 12.12 -6.37
C GLU A 53 0.09 12.46 -7.88
N GLY A 54 -1.09 12.34 -8.51
CA GLY A 54 -1.31 12.61 -9.93
C GLY A 54 -0.83 11.53 -10.90
N THR A 55 -0.36 10.38 -10.41
CA THR A 55 -0.04 9.21 -11.25
C THR A 55 -1.18 8.18 -11.18
N ASP A 56 -1.62 7.72 -12.34
CA ASP A 56 -2.63 6.66 -12.47
C ASP A 56 -1.98 5.26 -12.52
N TYR A 57 -2.50 4.35 -11.70
CA TYR A 57 -2.09 2.95 -11.62
C TYR A 57 -3.29 2.06 -11.89
N THR A 58 -3.28 1.34 -13.00
CA THR A 58 -4.19 0.20 -13.22
C THR A 58 -3.59 -1.03 -12.59
N LEU A 59 -4.25 -1.55 -11.56
CA LEU A 59 -3.74 -2.69 -10.79
C LEU A 59 -4.11 -4.00 -11.48
N GLU A 60 -3.14 -4.92 -11.52
CA GLU A 60 -3.33 -6.33 -11.86
C GLU A 60 -3.33 -7.19 -10.58
N PRO A 61 -3.94 -8.39 -10.59
CA PRO A 61 -3.90 -9.28 -9.44
C PRO A 61 -2.47 -9.49 -8.93
N TRP A 62 -2.29 -9.35 -7.63
CA TRP A 62 -1.03 -9.38 -6.88
C TRP A 62 -0.13 -8.16 -7.01
N ASP A 63 -0.55 -7.12 -7.73
CA ASP A 63 0.12 -5.82 -7.63
C ASP A 63 0.05 -5.28 -6.19
N ILE A 64 1.13 -4.62 -5.79
CA ILE A 64 1.31 -4.04 -4.47
C ILE A 64 1.45 -2.53 -4.62
N LEU A 65 0.49 -1.78 -4.13
CA LEU A 65 0.53 -0.32 -4.10
C LEU A 65 0.98 0.17 -2.72
N LEU A 66 2.06 0.94 -2.69
CA LEU A 66 2.62 1.58 -1.50
C LEU A 66 2.20 3.05 -1.45
N VAL A 67 1.36 3.40 -0.49
CA VAL A 67 0.87 4.77 -0.26
C VAL A 67 1.45 5.27 1.05
N ARG A 68 2.41 6.19 0.99
CA ARG A 68 3.01 6.81 2.16
C ARG A 68 2.01 7.76 2.83
N HIS A 69 2.15 8.00 4.12
CA HIS A 69 1.45 9.08 4.80
C HIS A 69 1.55 10.40 4.03
N HIS A 70 0.49 11.21 4.12
CA HIS A 70 0.30 12.49 3.44
C HIS A 70 0.22 12.44 1.90
N MET A 71 0.36 11.28 1.26
CA MET A 71 0.12 11.16 -0.18
C MET A 71 -1.38 11.30 -0.48
N ILE A 72 -1.72 12.23 -1.36
CA ILE A 72 -3.08 12.41 -1.85
C ILE A 72 -3.39 11.28 -2.83
N HIS A 73 -4.48 10.56 -2.58
CA HIS A 73 -4.86 9.45 -3.43
C HIS A 73 -6.38 9.23 -3.49
N LYS A 74 -6.79 8.47 -4.52
CA LYS A 74 -8.17 8.06 -4.75
C LYS A 74 -8.18 6.69 -5.43
N ALA A 75 -9.11 5.82 -5.03
CA ALA A 75 -9.41 4.58 -5.73
C ALA A 75 -10.65 4.80 -6.63
N LEU A 76 -10.56 4.36 -7.88
CA LEU A 76 -11.65 4.31 -8.85
C LEU A 76 -11.98 2.83 -9.06
N ILE A 77 -13.07 2.38 -8.46
CA ILE A 77 -13.39 0.96 -8.33
C ILE A 77 -14.47 0.60 -9.35
N ASP A 78 -14.25 -0.45 -10.14
CA ASP A 78 -15.31 -1.01 -10.97
C ASP A 78 -16.29 -1.81 -10.11
N MET A 79 -17.38 -1.14 -9.74
CA MET A 79 -18.42 -1.69 -8.87
C MET A 79 -19.25 -2.82 -9.53
N SER A 80 -19.04 -3.11 -10.81
CA SER A 80 -19.72 -4.20 -11.52
C SER A 80 -19.14 -5.59 -11.22
N VAL A 81 -17.93 -5.66 -10.66
CA VAL A 81 -17.24 -6.90 -10.29
C VAL A 81 -16.87 -6.91 -8.80
N PRO A 82 -16.82 -8.09 -8.15
CA PRO A 82 -16.28 -8.18 -6.80
C PRO A 82 -14.85 -7.69 -6.73
N TYR A 83 -14.57 -6.82 -5.76
CA TYR A 83 -13.25 -6.28 -5.46
C TYR A 83 -12.72 -6.92 -4.18
N GLU A 84 -11.69 -7.74 -4.31
CA GLU A 84 -11.01 -8.43 -3.21
C GLU A 84 -9.59 -7.89 -3.05
N ARG A 85 -9.23 -7.51 -1.83
CA ARG A 85 -7.97 -6.83 -1.52
C ARG A 85 -7.53 -7.07 -0.08
N ILE A 86 -6.22 -7.01 0.10
CA ILE A 86 -5.62 -6.87 1.41
C ILE A 86 -5.15 -5.42 1.58
N ILE A 87 -5.45 -4.83 2.73
CA ILE A 87 -4.99 -3.50 3.13
C ILE A 87 -4.24 -3.64 4.44
N ILE A 88 -3.05 -3.04 4.52
CA ILE A 88 -2.26 -2.99 5.77
C ILE A 88 -1.93 -1.53 6.06
N TYR A 89 -2.41 -1.03 7.19
CA TYR A 89 -2.00 0.26 7.76
C TYR A 89 -0.84 0.02 8.71
N ILE A 90 0.17 0.88 8.66
CA ILE A 90 1.44 0.70 9.37
C ILE A 90 1.82 1.99 10.09
N ASP A 91 2.14 1.88 11.37
CA ASP A 91 2.96 2.88 12.07
C ASP A 91 4.43 2.59 11.74
N SER A 92 5.02 3.41 10.87
CA SER A 92 6.41 3.27 10.43
C SER A 92 7.37 3.27 11.63
N ALA A 93 7.09 4.08 12.64
CA ALA A 93 7.91 4.19 13.84
C ALA A 93 7.84 2.93 14.73
N TYR A 94 6.81 2.09 14.60
CA TYR A 94 6.77 0.78 15.24
C TYR A 94 7.66 -0.22 14.50
N VAL A 95 7.51 -0.31 13.17
CA VAL A 95 8.26 -1.26 12.34
C VAL A 95 9.77 -1.01 12.43
N GLU A 96 10.19 0.25 12.39
CA GLU A 96 11.61 0.62 12.49
C GLU A 96 12.28 0.16 13.79
N ARG A 97 11.53 -0.06 14.88
CA ARG A 97 12.09 -0.54 16.16
C ARG A 97 12.62 -1.97 16.08
N PHE A 98 12.16 -2.78 15.14
CA PHE A 98 12.65 -4.15 14.96
C PHE A 98 14.07 -4.18 14.38
N ALA A 99 14.41 -3.19 13.57
CA ALA A 99 15.73 -3.04 12.97
C ALA A 99 15.99 -1.56 12.64
N PRO A 100 16.43 -0.74 13.61
CA PRO A 100 16.62 0.70 13.43
C PRO A 100 17.52 1.08 12.25
N ASP A 101 18.55 0.26 11.99
CA ASP A 101 19.49 0.44 10.86
C ASP A 101 19.19 -0.52 9.68
N GLY A 102 18.05 -1.21 9.72
CA GLY A 102 17.71 -2.29 8.79
C GLY A 102 16.92 -1.85 7.55
N GLY A 103 16.45 -0.61 7.49
CA GLY A 103 15.74 -0.08 6.32
C GLY A 103 14.40 -0.76 6.04
N LEU A 104 13.65 -1.19 7.07
CA LEU A 104 12.41 -1.94 6.87
C LEU A 104 11.32 -1.16 6.12
N MET A 105 11.38 0.17 6.16
CA MET A 105 10.46 1.06 5.43
C MET A 105 11.04 1.55 4.10
N ASP A 106 12.23 1.11 3.67
CA ASP A 106 12.92 1.61 2.48
C ASP A 106 12.11 1.39 1.19
N CYS A 107 11.23 0.40 1.13
CA CYS A 107 10.35 0.20 -0.01
C CYS A 107 9.41 1.40 -0.23
N PHE A 108 8.95 2.08 0.84
CA PHE A 108 8.18 3.32 0.71
C PHE A 108 9.07 4.48 0.24
N ALA A 109 10.28 4.59 0.79
CA ALA A 109 11.23 5.63 0.40
C ALA A 109 11.65 5.49 -1.08
N GLU A 110 11.88 4.27 -1.55
CA GLU A 110 12.24 4.00 -2.94
C GLU A 110 11.05 4.26 -3.88
N ALA A 111 9.82 3.88 -3.48
CA ALA A 111 8.61 4.20 -4.24
C ALA A 111 8.41 5.71 -4.43
N GLU A 112 8.63 6.49 -3.38
CA GLU A 112 8.58 7.95 -3.39
C GLU A 112 9.69 8.54 -4.27
N LYS A 113 10.94 8.08 -4.07
CA LYS A 113 12.11 8.52 -4.82
C LYS A 113 11.97 8.31 -6.33
N ARG A 114 11.43 7.17 -6.74
CA ARG A 114 11.18 6.86 -8.17
C ARG A 114 9.85 7.44 -8.69
N ARG A 115 9.06 8.11 -7.84
CA ARG A 115 7.72 8.64 -8.14
C ARG A 115 6.78 7.58 -8.73
N PHE A 116 6.88 6.35 -8.24
CA PHE A 116 6.10 5.22 -8.71
C PHE A 116 5.75 4.30 -7.53
N CYS A 117 4.47 4.28 -7.16
CA CYS A 117 3.98 3.60 -5.96
C CYS A 117 3.71 2.10 -6.13
N LEU A 118 3.76 1.58 -7.36
CA LEU A 118 3.32 0.22 -7.70
C LEU A 118 4.50 -0.75 -7.83
N MET A 119 4.46 -1.88 -7.15
CA MET A 119 5.37 -3.02 -7.36
C MET A 119 4.60 -4.18 -7.96
N ARG A 120 5.24 -4.90 -8.90
CA ARG A 120 4.67 -6.09 -9.53
C ARG A 120 5.56 -7.31 -9.26
N PRO A 121 5.27 -8.10 -8.21
CA PRO A 121 6.06 -9.26 -7.88
C PRO A 121 5.99 -10.33 -8.99
N ASP A 122 7.08 -11.07 -9.18
CA ASP A 122 7.06 -12.24 -10.06
C ASP A 122 6.29 -13.41 -9.43
N ARG A 123 6.06 -14.49 -10.20
CA ARG A 123 5.30 -15.66 -9.72
C ARG A 123 5.89 -16.27 -8.44
N GLY A 124 7.21 -16.39 -8.35
CA GLY A 124 7.89 -16.98 -7.18
C GLY A 124 7.83 -16.06 -5.96
N GLU A 125 7.82 -14.76 -6.17
CA GLU A 125 7.60 -13.76 -5.12
C GLU A 125 6.15 -13.76 -4.64
N ILE A 126 5.17 -13.90 -5.55
CA ILE A 126 3.75 -14.03 -5.21
C ILE A 126 3.50 -15.25 -4.30
N GLU A 127 4.10 -16.40 -4.60
CA GLU A 127 3.94 -17.61 -3.76
C GLU A 127 4.46 -17.40 -2.33
N LYS A 128 5.60 -16.72 -2.17
CA LYS A 128 6.14 -16.36 -0.84
C LYS A 128 5.32 -15.28 -0.15
N LEU A 129 4.73 -14.37 -0.91
CA LEU A 129 3.93 -13.26 -0.39
C LEU A 129 2.63 -13.82 0.20
N LYS A 130 2.00 -14.76 -0.49
CA LYS A 130 0.84 -15.52 0.02
C LYS A 130 1.13 -16.15 1.38
N ASP A 131 2.20 -16.94 1.50
CA ASP A 131 2.59 -17.54 2.78
C ASP A 131 2.78 -16.49 3.90
N SER A 132 3.44 -15.37 3.56
CA SER A 132 3.68 -14.29 4.52
C SER A 132 2.37 -13.64 4.99
N LEU A 133 1.44 -13.41 4.06
CA LEU A 133 0.13 -12.82 4.33
C LEU A 133 -0.76 -13.77 5.12
N ASP A 134 -0.83 -15.04 4.74
CA ASP A 134 -1.63 -16.07 5.41
C ASP A 134 -1.18 -16.25 6.87
N ARG A 135 0.14 -16.27 7.11
CA ARG A 135 0.71 -16.34 8.47
C ARG A 135 0.40 -15.09 9.28
N LEU A 136 0.54 -13.90 8.69
CA LEU A 136 0.21 -12.65 9.37
C LEU A 136 -1.30 -12.59 9.70
N GLU A 137 -2.16 -12.90 8.73
CA GLU A 137 -3.62 -12.90 8.89
C GLU A 137 -4.06 -13.88 10.00
N SER A 138 -3.54 -15.10 9.97
CA SER A 138 -3.85 -16.12 10.98
C SER A 138 -3.44 -15.71 12.40
N SER A 139 -2.39 -14.89 12.53
CA SER A 139 -1.92 -14.40 13.83
C SER A 139 -2.76 -13.26 14.43
N ILE A 140 -3.68 -12.66 13.66
CA ILE A 140 -4.51 -11.53 14.13
C ILE A 140 -5.42 -11.95 15.28
N SER A 141 -6.01 -13.15 15.21
CA SER A 141 -6.90 -13.69 16.23
C SER A 141 -6.17 -14.43 17.36
N ASP A 142 -4.85 -14.55 17.29
CA ASP A 142 -4.06 -15.27 18.30
C ASP A 142 -3.97 -14.45 19.61
N THR A 143 -4.28 -15.11 20.72
CA THR A 143 -4.23 -14.55 22.07
C THR A 143 -3.32 -15.34 23.01
N GLU A 144 -2.54 -16.30 22.48
CA GLU A 144 -1.61 -17.10 23.27
C GLU A 144 -0.37 -16.31 23.71
N PHE A 145 0.48 -16.94 24.52
CA PHE A 145 1.73 -16.34 24.98
C PHE A 145 2.58 -15.88 23.80
N GLY A 146 2.99 -14.61 23.82
CA GLY A 146 3.85 -14.03 22.78
C GLY A 146 3.13 -13.64 21.49
N ALA A 147 1.78 -13.70 21.42
CA ALA A 147 1.03 -13.38 20.21
C ALA A 147 1.32 -11.97 19.65
N GLU A 148 1.50 -10.95 20.51
CA GLU A 148 1.85 -9.59 20.05
C GLU A 148 3.25 -9.53 19.44
N LEU A 149 4.24 -10.18 20.06
CA LEU A 149 5.59 -10.29 19.52
C LEU A 149 5.59 -11.07 18.20
N MET A 150 4.83 -12.16 18.13
CA MET A 150 4.69 -12.97 16.92
C MET A 150 4.10 -12.13 15.78
N ARG A 151 2.99 -11.43 16.00
CA ARG A 151 2.41 -10.49 15.02
C ARG A 151 3.41 -9.45 14.54
N GLY A 152 4.12 -8.80 15.47
CA GLY A 152 5.13 -7.81 15.13
C GLY A 152 6.28 -8.37 14.29
N THR A 153 6.78 -9.56 14.64
CA THR A 153 7.86 -10.22 13.89
C THR A 153 7.40 -10.76 12.53
N LEU A 154 6.14 -11.18 12.40
CA LEU A 154 5.54 -11.54 11.10
C LEU A 154 5.40 -10.32 10.20
N LEU A 155 4.97 -9.17 10.74
CA LEU A 155 4.97 -7.91 9.99
C LEU A 155 6.39 -7.52 9.55
N ALA A 156 7.37 -7.59 10.45
CA ALA A 156 8.77 -7.30 10.09
C ALA A 156 9.29 -8.23 8.98
N GLN A 157 8.97 -9.53 9.03
CA GLN A 157 9.28 -10.49 7.97
C GLN A 157 8.62 -10.12 6.63
N LEU A 158 7.34 -9.72 6.66
CA LEU A 158 6.63 -9.23 5.48
C LEU A 158 7.33 -7.99 4.90
N MET A 159 7.72 -7.02 5.74
CA MET A 159 8.44 -5.82 5.29
C MET A 159 9.80 -6.16 4.67
N VAL A 160 10.56 -7.10 5.24
CA VAL A 160 11.79 -7.61 4.60
C VAL A 160 11.49 -8.19 3.22
N HIS A 161 10.40 -8.94 3.09
CA HIS A 161 10.02 -9.53 1.81
C HIS A 161 9.64 -8.46 0.77
N LEU A 162 8.85 -7.44 1.15
CA LEU A 162 8.48 -6.33 0.27
C LEU A 162 9.69 -5.52 -0.19
N ASN A 163 10.67 -5.28 0.69
CA ASN A 163 11.92 -4.63 0.30
C ASN A 163 12.70 -5.45 -0.73
N ARG A 164 12.73 -6.78 -0.59
CA ARG A 164 13.38 -7.65 -1.58
C ARG A 164 12.66 -7.64 -2.93
N ILE A 165 11.32 -7.55 -2.93
CA ILE A 165 10.53 -7.36 -4.15
C ILE A 165 10.88 -6.01 -4.79
N MET A 166 10.87 -4.91 -4.01
CA MET A 166 11.22 -3.56 -4.51
C MET A 166 12.62 -3.51 -5.14
N GLN A 167 13.61 -4.20 -4.57
CA GLN A 167 14.97 -4.25 -5.12
C GLN A 167 15.06 -4.95 -6.49
N ARG A 168 14.12 -5.85 -6.81
CA ARG A 168 14.06 -6.56 -8.09
C ARG A 168 13.03 -5.95 -9.05
N ASP A 169 12.12 -5.13 -8.53
CA ASP A 169 11.06 -4.50 -9.32
C ASP A 169 11.63 -3.62 -10.42
N THR A 170 11.18 -3.85 -11.65
CA THR A 170 11.54 -3.06 -12.83
C THR A 170 10.34 -2.32 -13.42
N SER A 171 9.19 -2.38 -12.74
CA SER A 171 7.89 -1.88 -13.22
C SER A 171 7.92 -0.37 -13.52
N SER A 172 8.64 0.41 -12.70
CA SER A 172 8.81 1.85 -12.94
C SER A 172 9.59 2.18 -14.21
N LYS A 173 10.40 1.27 -14.74
CA LYS A 173 11.17 1.46 -15.99
C LYS A 173 10.35 1.11 -17.23
N ALA A 174 9.29 0.32 -17.08
CA ALA A 174 8.39 -0.09 -18.15
C ALA A 174 7.22 0.87 -18.35
N ALA A 175 6.97 1.78 -17.39
CA ALA A 175 5.95 2.80 -17.53
C ALA A 175 6.35 3.80 -18.64
N PRO A 176 5.49 4.06 -19.64
CA PRO A 176 5.79 5.05 -20.68
C PRO A 176 6.01 6.42 -20.05
N THR A 177 7.16 7.02 -20.34
CA THR A 177 7.45 8.43 -20.07
C THR A 177 6.38 9.26 -20.77
N GLU A 178 5.62 10.03 -20.00
CA GLU A 178 4.66 11.06 -20.42
C GLU A 178 3.26 10.61 -20.92
N GLN A 179 2.27 10.76 -20.04
CA GLN A 179 1.08 11.57 -20.35
C GLN A 179 0.94 12.67 -19.28
N SER A 180 1.90 13.60 -19.27
CA SER A 180 1.65 14.95 -18.75
C SER A 180 0.60 15.60 -19.64
N GLY A 181 -0.66 15.53 -19.25
CA GLY A 181 -1.71 16.11 -20.08
C GLY A 181 -3.14 15.92 -19.59
N LYS A 182 -3.41 16.06 -18.28
CA LYS A 182 -4.71 16.55 -17.73
C LYS A 182 -4.78 16.67 -16.20
N ILE A 183 -3.70 17.11 -15.55
CA ILE A 183 -3.82 17.82 -14.26
C ILE A 183 -3.11 19.18 -14.39
N SER A 184 -3.59 20.00 -15.32
CA SER A 184 -3.27 21.44 -15.38
C SER A 184 -4.48 22.30 -14.98
N ALA A 185 -5.36 21.77 -14.12
CA ALA A 185 -6.50 22.54 -13.61
C ALA A 185 -6.69 22.43 -12.09
N ALA A 186 -5.85 21.64 -11.39
CA ALA A 186 -5.89 21.54 -9.93
C ALA A 186 -4.58 21.98 -9.23
N LEU A 187 -3.56 22.41 -9.98
CA LEU A 187 -2.27 22.91 -9.47
C LEU A 187 -1.80 24.21 -10.16
N SER A 188 -2.69 24.87 -10.89
CA SER A 188 -2.43 26.16 -11.52
C SER A 188 -3.64 27.05 -11.36
N TYR A 189 -3.79 27.67 -10.19
CA TYR A 189 -4.29 29.02 -9.92
C TYR A 189 -4.37 29.23 -8.40
#